data_AF-A0A9D8DSU8-F1
#
_entry.id   AF-A0A9D8DSU8-F1
#
_cell.length_a   1.000
_cell.length_b   1.000
_cell.length_c   1.000
_cell.angle_alpha   90.00
_cell.angle_beta   90.00
_cell.angle_gamma   90.00
#
_symmetry.space_group_name_H-M   'P 1'
#
loop_
_entity.id
_entity.type
_entity.pdbx_description
1 polymer ?
#
loop_
_entity_poly.entity_id
_entity_poly.type
_entity_poly.pdbx_seq_one_letter_code
_entity_poly.pdbx_strand_id
1 'polypeptide(L)'
;MTTRPLRSLVAAALAAAMGLAGAAAWISPAAASERSSCPAKPLRVVVSVNQWGDITRQLAGSCAKVVQILTDPNIDPHDYVPNAKAKKRFAG
;
A
#
# COMPACT_ATOMS: atom_id res chain seq x y z
N MET A 1 -39.00 -37.69 -33.14
CA MET A 1 -37.57 -37.39 -33.30
C MET A 1 -37.31 -35.98 -32.80
N THR A 2 -36.56 -35.86 -31.72
CA THR A 2 -36.42 -34.72 -30.80
C THR A 2 -35.35 -33.72 -31.27
N THR A 3 -35.72 -32.67 -32.01
CA THR A 3 -34.77 -31.66 -32.53
C THR A 3 -34.60 -30.45 -31.61
N ARG A 4 -34.48 -30.68 -30.30
CA ARG A 4 -34.35 -29.63 -29.27
C ARG A 4 -32.96 -29.34 -28.67
N PRO A 5 -31.81 -29.96 -29.03
CA PRO A 5 -30.56 -29.65 -28.33
C PRO A 5 -29.77 -28.47 -28.92
N LEU A 6 -29.93 -28.13 -30.22
CA LEU A 6 -29.08 -27.11 -30.86
C LEU A 6 -29.50 -25.65 -30.59
N ARG A 7 -30.76 -25.39 -30.25
CA ARG A 7 -31.24 -24.02 -29.98
C ARG A 7 -30.79 -23.50 -28.61
N SER A 8 -30.55 -24.40 -27.66
CA SER A 8 -30.09 -24.04 -26.30
C SER A 8 -28.61 -23.68 -26.24
N LEU A 9 -27.80 -24.13 -27.20
CA LEU A 9 -26.36 -23.84 -27.24
C LEU A 9 -26.04 -22.46 -27.82
N VAL A 10 -26.88 -21.94 -28.72
CA VAL A 10 -26.70 -20.58 -29.29
C VAL A 10 -27.07 -19.50 -28.27
N ALA A 11 -28.09 -19.72 -27.45
CA ALA A 11 -28.48 -18.78 -26.39
C ALA A 11 -27.43 -18.67 -25.27
N ALA A 12 -26.71 -19.75 -24.96
CA ALA A 12 -25.63 -19.74 -23.98
C ALA A 12 -24.38 -19.00 -24.48
N ALA A 13 -24.10 -19.04 -25.79
CA ALA A 13 -22.93 -18.36 -26.37
C ALA A 13 -23.10 -16.83 -26.44
N LEU A 14 -24.32 -16.32 -26.64
CA LEU A 14 -24.60 -14.88 -26.62
C LEU A 14 -24.61 -14.27 -25.20
N ALA A 15 -24.98 -15.06 -24.18
CA ALA A 15 -24.90 -14.59 -22.78
C ALA A 15 -23.45 -14.51 -22.26
N ALA A 16 -22.56 -15.38 -22.75
CA ALA A 16 -21.14 -15.38 -22.36
C ALA A 16 -20.35 -14.19 -22.95
N ALA A 17 -20.74 -13.71 -24.14
CA ALA A 17 -20.08 -12.55 -24.78
C ALA A 17 -20.42 -11.21 -24.10
N MET A 18 -21.60 -11.09 -23.46
CA MET A 18 -22.01 -9.86 -22.78
C MET A 18 -21.49 -9.75 -21.33
N GLY A 19 -20.95 -10.84 -20.76
CA GLY A 19 -20.33 -10.84 -19.43
C GLY A 19 -18.88 -10.34 -19.42
N LEU A 20 -18.15 -10.42 -20.55
CA LEU A 20 -16.75 -10.02 -20.62
C LEU A 20 -16.52 -8.52 -20.90
N ALA A 21 -17.56 -7.75 -21.24
CA ALA A 21 -17.43 -6.31 -21.44
C ALA A 21 -17.56 -5.49 -20.13
N GLY A 22 -18.00 -6.10 -19.02
CA GLY A 22 -18.21 -5.42 -17.74
C GLY A 22 -16.97 -5.34 -16.84
N ALA A 23 -15.92 -6.12 -17.13
CA ALA A 23 -14.75 -6.22 -16.25
C ALA A 23 -13.70 -5.12 -16.47
N ALA A 24 -13.80 -4.31 -17.54
CA ALA A 24 -12.83 -3.27 -17.84
C ALA A 24 -13.15 -1.90 -17.19
N ALA A 25 -14.33 -1.73 -16.58
CA ALA A 25 -14.77 -0.44 -16.04
C ALA A 25 -14.28 -0.13 -14.61
N TRP A 26 -13.56 -1.06 -13.96
CA TRP A 26 -13.18 -0.94 -12.54
C TRP A 26 -11.71 -0.60 -12.29
N ILE A 27 -10.90 -0.43 -13.32
CA ILE A 27 -9.60 0.21 -13.15
C ILE A 27 -9.84 1.72 -13.27
N SER A 28 -10.50 2.28 -12.26
CA SER A 28 -10.30 3.69 -11.98
C SER A 28 -8.78 3.85 -11.83
N PRO A 29 -8.11 4.75 -12.58
CA PRO A 29 -6.78 5.15 -12.17
C PRO A 29 -7.00 5.61 -10.73
N ALA A 30 -6.39 4.92 -9.75
CA ALA A 30 -6.38 5.43 -8.40
C ALA A 30 -5.83 6.83 -8.56
N ALA A 31 -6.70 7.84 -8.44
CA ALA A 31 -6.29 9.22 -8.46
C ALA A 31 -5.14 9.23 -7.48
N ALA A 32 -3.93 9.52 -7.97
CA ALA A 32 -2.76 9.56 -7.13
C ALA A 32 -3.17 10.52 -6.01
N SER A 33 -3.45 9.95 -4.84
CA SER A 33 -4.11 10.70 -3.78
C SER A 33 -3.09 11.78 -3.48
N GLU A 34 -3.37 13.01 -3.94
CA GLU A 34 -2.53 14.14 -3.65
C GLU A 34 -2.46 14.12 -2.15
N ARG A 35 -1.28 13.75 -1.60
CA ARG A 35 -1.15 13.55 -0.16
C ARG A 35 -1.49 14.90 0.44
N SER A 36 -2.71 15.01 0.95
CA SER A 36 -3.20 16.26 1.49
C SER A 36 -2.21 16.72 2.53
N SER A 37 -1.86 18.00 2.51
CA SER A 37 -0.96 18.55 3.51
C SER A 37 -1.54 18.30 4.90
N CYS A 38 -0.69 17.96 5.86
CA CYS A 38 -1.17 17.78 7.23
C CYS A 38 -1.82 19.09 7.73
N PRO A 39 -3.02 19.04 8.33
CA PRO A 39 -3.68 20.23 8.87
C PRO A 39 -2.94 20.85 10.06
N ALA A 40 -1.93 20.16 10.59
CA ALA A 40 -1.09 20.60 11.69
C ALA A 40 0.40 20.45 11.36
N LYS A 41 1.25 21.00 12.23
CA LYS A 41 2.70 20.82 12.13
C LYS A 41 3.04 19.32 12.19
N PRO A 42 3.77 18.77 11.22
CA PRO A 42 4.12 17.34 11.23
C PRO A 42 4.90 16.93 12.48
N LEU A 43 4.47 15.82 13.09
CA LEU A 43 5.11 15.25 14.27
C LEU A 43 6.48 14.66 13.89
N ARG A 44 7.51 14.92 14.70
CA ARG A 44 8.76 14.17 14.58
C ARG A 44 8.59 12.82 15.24
N VAL A 45 8.72 11.75 14.48
CA VAL A 45 8.67 10.38 14.99
C VAL A 45 10.02 9.74 14.75
N VAL A 46 10.59 9.11 15.78
CA VAL A 46 11.84 8.37 15.68
C VAL A 46 11.54 6.89 15.86
N VAL A 47 12.03 6.06 14.94
CA VAL A 47 11.83 4.60 14.96
C VAL A 47 13.17 3.89 14.88
N SER A 48 13.24 2.71 15.49
CA SER A 48 14.47 1.91 15.56
C SER A 48 14.81 1.26 14.21
N VAL A 49 13.88 0.48 13.64
CA VAL A 49 14.09 -0.38 12.47
C VAL A 49 13.16 -0.03 11.29
N ASN A 50 13.45 -0.57 10.11
CA ASN A 50 12.76 -0.26 8.85
C ASN A 50 11.28 -0.65 8.84
N GLN A 51 10.92 -1.78 9.43
CA GLN A 51 9.54 -2.26 9.47
C GLN A 51 8.63 -1.21 10.14
N TRP A 52 9.07 -0.67 11.28
CA TRP A 52 8.33 0.39 11.96
C TRP A 52 8.35 1.70 11.17
N GLY A 53 9.44 2.02 10.47
CA GLY A 53 9.52 3.19 9.60
C GLY A 53 8.49 3.19 8.49
N ASP A 54 8.30 2.05 7.83
CA ASP A 54 7.39 1.93 6.69
C ASP A 54 5.93 1.94 7.15
N ILE A 55 5.61 1.21 8.22
CA ILE A 55 4.28 1.26 8.84
C ILE A 55 3.95 2.70 9.27
N THR A 56 4.88 3.38 9.94
CA THR A 56 4.65 4.76 10.41
C THR A 56 4.44 5.71 9.23
N ARG A 57 5.22 5.58 8.15
CA ARG A 57 5.07 6.43 6.95
C ARG A 57 3.72 6.22 6.26
N GLN A 58 3.27 4.97 6.17
CA GLN A 58 1.97 4.64 5.57
C GLN A 58 0.81 5.21 6.39
N LEU A 59 0.85 5.04 7.72
CA LEU A 59 -0.21 5.51 8.60
C LEU A 59 -0.23 7.02 8.78
N ALA A 60 0.95 7.64 8.93
CA ALA A 60 1.03 9.06 9.25
C ALA A 60 0.98 9.98 8.01
N GLY A 61 1.29 9.46 6.82
CA GLY A 61 1.27 10.25 5.58
C GLY A 61 2.10 11.54 5.69
N SER A 62 1.50 12.66 5.35
CA SER A 62 2.11 14.00 5.43
C SER A 62 2.24 14.54 6.87
N CYS A 63 1.63 13.88 7.86
CA CYS A 63 1.55 14.35 9.24
C CYS A 63 2.71 13.91 10.14
N ALA A 64 3.66 13.12 9.64
CA ALA A 64 4.87 12.81 10.39
C ALA A 64 6.15 12.97 9.56
N LYS A 65 7.19 13.46 10.22
CA LYS A 65 8.57 13.36 9.77
C LYS A 65 9.21 12.17 10.49
N VAL A 66 9.21 11.02 9.81
CA VAL A 66 9.78 9.77 10.33
C VAL A 66 11.29 9.77 10.17
N VAL A 67 12.02 9.69 11.28
CA VAL A 67 13.46 9.47 11.34
C VAL A 67 13.70 8.03 11.78
N GLN A 68 14.41 7.28 10.97
CA GLN A 68 14.73 5.88 11.23
C GLN A 68 16.21 5.74 11.61
N ILE A 69 16.51 4.92 12.61
CA ILE A 69 17.88 4.71 13.10
C ILE A 69 18.62 3.68 12.23
N LEU A 70 18.10 2.46 12.13
CA LEU A 70 18.63 1.39 11.28
C LEU A 70 17.92 1.43 9.93
N THR A 71 18.60 1.91 8.90
CA THR A 71 18.07 2.00 7.52
C THR A 71 18.47 0.84 6.62
N ASP A 72 19.55 0.13 6.96
CA ASP A 72 19.99 -1.05 6.22
C ASP A 72 19.24 -2.29 6.75
N PRO A 73 18.41 -2.96 5.93
CA PRO A 73 17.67 -4.14 6.35
C PRO A 73 18.55 -5.39 6.54
N ASN A 74 19.82 -5.35 6.12
CA ASN A 74 20.75 -6.47 6.24
C ASN A 74 21.53 -6.47 7.57
N ILE A 75 21.38 -5.41 8.37
CA ILE A 75 21.99 -5.34 9.70
C ILE A 75 21.03 -5.98 10.70
N ASP A 76 21.52 -6.93 11.49
CA ASP A 76 20.76 -7.49 12.61
C ASP A 76 20.51 -6.40 13.67
N PRO A 77 19.24 -6.02 13.92
CA PRO A 77 18.92 -5.01 14.91
C PRO A 77 19.15 -5.47 16.36
N HIS A 78 19.28 -6.78 16.61
CA HIS A 78 19.52 -7.33 17.94
C HIS A 78 20.97 -7.11 18.41
N ASP A 79 21.92 -7.04 17.48
CA ASP A 79 23.35 -6.80 17.75
C ASP A 79 23.77 -5.33 17.55
N TYR A 80 22.84 -4.49 17.08
CA TYR A 80 23.14 -3.09 16.81
C TYR A 80 23.41 -2.27 18.08
N VAL A 81 24.57 -1.62 18.14
CA VAL A 81 24.94 -0.70 19.21
C VAL A 81 24.80 0.77 18.73
N PRO A 82 23.90 1.58 19.33
CA PRO A 82 23.70 2.96 18.91
C PRO A 82 24.90 3.87 19.18
N ASN A 83 25.34 4.59 18.14
CA ASN A 83 26.32 5.68 18.31
C ASN A 83 25.69 6.94 18.96
N ALA A 84 26.53 7.90 19.33
CA ALA A 84 26.08 9.14 19.97
C ALA A 84 25.07 9.94 19.13
N LYS A 85 25.20 9.92 17.79
CA LYS A 85 24.27 10.59 16.87
C LYS A 85 22.88 9.94 16.91
N ALA A 86 22.81 8.61 16.91
CA ALA A 86 21.56 7.87 17.02
C ALA A 86 20.86 8.15 18.36
N LYS A 87 21.61 8.12 19.47
CA LYS A 87 21.09 8.44 20.81
C LYS A 87 20.48 9.85 20.88
N LYS A 88 21.17 10.85 20.31
CA LYS A 88 20.66 12.23 20.25
C LYS A 88 19.33 12.38 19.51
N ARG A 89 18.94 11.44 18.64
CA ARG A 89 17.64 11.52 17.96
C ARG A 89 16.46 11.30 18.90
N PHE A 90 16.65 10.56 19.99
CA PHE A 90 15.61 10.29 20.99
C PHE A 90 15.57 11.32 22.13
N ALA A 91 16.49 12.29 22.17
CA ALA A 91 16.68 13.17 23.32
C ALA A 91 15.65 14.30 23.47
N GLY A 92 14.71 14.46 22.52
CA GLY A 92 13.70 15.53 22.54
C GLY A 92 14.22 16.87 22.03
#